data_AF-A0AAW7ATE1-F1
#
_entry.id   AF-A0AAW7ATE1-F1
#
_cell.length_a   1.000
_cell.length_b   1.000
_cell.length_c   1.000
_cell.angle_alpha   90.00
_cell.angle_beta   90.00
_cell.angle_gamma   90.00
#
_symmetry.space_group_name_H-M   'P 1'
#
loop_
_entity.id
_entity.type
_entity.pdbx_description
1 polymer ?
#
loop_
_entity_poly.entity_id
_entity_poly.type
_entity_poly.pdbx_seq_one_letter_code
_entity_poly.pdbx_strand_id
1 'polypeptide(L)'
;MTLSVPKPLRPKTLLRELSPCDRPDLPSPVSPIPWNTPALWEEAGASLRHSIDHHRCGLEPVFLLAKTIHTDFAAIFPHLDDLCEKTCPACTDNCCQRARIWADFRDLTFYHLAGISPPDQQTLSKNGDHCRYQSLSGCRLNRFQRPFVCTWYLCPDQTALLHHQPAVQVFLNTTIRRIQENRRRMEDLFIQALTA
;
A
#
# COMPACT_ATOMS: atom_id res chain seq x y z
N MET A 1 -35.42 -18.88 15.07
CA MET A 1 -34.68 -17.62 15.28
C MET A 1 -33.55 -17.56 14.26
N THR A 2 -33.78 -16.87 13.15
CA THR A 2 -32.78 -16.64 12.10
C THR A 2 -31.85 -15.51 12.55
N LEU A 3 -30.60 -15.86 12.88
CA LEU A 3 -29.55 -14.89 13.15
C LEU A 3 -29.26 -14.14 11.85
N SER A 4 -29.72 -12.90 11.77
CA SER A 4 -29.42 -11.98 10.68
C SER A 4 -27.94 -11.64 10.75
N VAL A 5 -27.15 -12.12 9.79
CA VAL A 5 -25.74 -11.75 9.65
C VAL A 5 -25.69 -10.25 9.37
N PRO A 6 -25.04 -9.43 10.23
CA PRO A 6 -24.95 -8.00 9.98
C PRO A 6 -24.21 -7.77 8.66
N LYS A 7 -24.86 -7.02 7.77
CA LYS A 7 -24.31 -6.59 6.48
C LYS A 7 -23.01 -5.82 6.77
N PRO A 8 -21.85 -6.18 6.17
CA PRO A 8 -20.61 -5.50 6.47
C PRO A 8 -20.73 -4.02 6.09
N LEU A 9 -20.56 -3.14 7.08
CA LEU A 9 -20.39 -1.70 6.87
C LEU A 9 -19.23 -1.52 5.88
N ARG A 10 -19.53 -1.02 4.68
CA ARG A 10 -18.50 -0.78 3.67
C ARG A 10 -17.49 0.22 4.23
N PRO A 11 -16.20 -0.14 4.33
CA PRO A 11 -15.18 0.80 4.78
C PRO A 11 -15.15 2.02 3.85
N LYS A 12 -15.06 3.21 4.45
CA LYS A 12 -14.89 4.45 3.70
C LYS A 12 -13.40 4.64 3.46
N THR A 13 -13.00 4.54 2.21
CA THR A 13 -11.66 4.89 1.78
C THR A 13 -11.44 6.40 1.84
N LEU A 14 -10.25 6.88 2.22
CA LEU A 14 -9.85 8.29 1.99
C LEU A 14 -10.06 8.72 0.54
N LEU A 15 -9.98 7.73 -0.36
CA LEU A 15 -10.09 7.88 -1.80
C LEU A 15 -11.54 7.84 -2.33
N ARG A 16 -12.54 7.61 -1.46
CA ARG A 16 -13.95 7.53 -1.89
C ARG A 16 -14.56 8.89 -2.19
N GLU A 17 -13.93 9.96 -1.70
CA GLU A 17 -14.23 11.37 -2.04
C GLU A 17 -13.40 11.85 -3.24
N LEU A 18 -12.57 11.00 -3.84
CA LEU A 18 -11.82 11.32 -5.04
C LEU A 18 -12.61 11.03 -6.31
N SER A 19 -12.31 11.82 -7.35
CA SER A 19 -12.86 11.64 -8.69
C SER A 19 -12.57 10.22 -9.20
N PRO A 20 -13.42 9.60 -10.05
CA PRO A 20 -13.22 8.22 -10.52
C PRO A 20 -11.83 7.94 -11.10
N CYS A 21 -11.18 8.93 -11.73
CA CYS A 21 -9.83 8.84 -12.31
C CYS A 21 -8.70 8.81 -11.26
N ASP A 22 -9.00 9.21 -10.03
CA ASP A 22 -8.03 9.37 -8.94
C ASP A 22 -8.03 8.18 -7.97
N ARG A 23 -8.91 7.19 -8.17
CA ARG A 23 -8.90 5.96 -7.37
C ARG A 23 -7.75 5.06 -7.83
N PRO A 24 -7.02 4.41 -6.91
CA PRO A 24 -6.00 3.46 -7.27
C PRO A 24 -6.71 2.31 -7.96
N ASP A 25 -6.11 1.80 -9.02
CA ASP A 25 -6.61 0.62 -9.71
C ASP A 25 -6.70 -0.50 -8.69
N LEU A 26 -7.90 -0.72 -8.18
CA LEU A 26 -8.18 -1.88 -7.37
C LEU A 26 -8.11 -3.06 -8.33
N PRO A 27 -7.24 -4.05 -8.08
CA PRO A 27 -7.19 -5.23 -8.94
C PRO A 27 -8.59 -5.83 -9.03
N SER A 28 -8.98 -6.23 -10.25
CA SER A 28 -10.29 -6.84 -10.55
C SER A 28 -10.58 -8.00 -9.59
N PRO A 29 -11.84 -8.26 -9.21
CA PRO A 29 -12.21 -9.32 -8.25
C PRO A 29 -11.56 -10.69 -8.50
N VAL A 30 -11.11 -10.97 -9.73
CA VAL A 30 -10.58 -12.26 -10.18
C VAL A 30 -9.05 -12.25 -10.41
N SER A 31 -8.37 -11.10 -10.30
CA SER A 31 -6.92 -11.06 -10.54
C SER A 31 -6.17 -11.92 -9.50
N PRO A 32 -5.26 -12.82 -9.93
CA PRO A 32 -4.47 -13.63 -9.01
C PRO A 32 -3.56 -12.72 -8.17
N ILE A 33 -3.28 -13.16 -6.94
CA ILE A 33 -2.32 -12.48 -6.07
C ILE A 33 -0.93 -12.61 -6.73
N PRO A 34 -0.22 -11.50 -7.02
CA PRO A 34 1.08 -11.57 -7.65
C PRO A 34 2.12 -12.13 -6.67
N TRP A 35 3.01 -12.98 -7.19
CA TRP A 35 4.14 -13.54 -6.43
C TRP A 35 3.77 -14.14 -5.07
N ASN A 36 2.68 -14.92 -5.07
CA ASN A 36 2.04 -15.42 -3.85
C ASN A 36 2.76 -16.61 -3.19
N THR A 37 3.85 -17.10 -3.78
CA THR A 37 4.74 -18.13 -3.23
C THR A 37 6.12 -17.53 -2.90
N PRO A 38 6.87 -18.11 -1.95
CA PRO A 38 8.23 -17.63 -1.64
C PRO A 38 9.15 -17.57 -2.87
N ALA A 39 9.10 -18.60 -3.73
CA ALA A 39 9.93 -18.68 -4.93
C ALA A 39 9.61 -17.56 -5.93
N LEU A 40 8.32 -17.31 -6.20
CA LEU A 40 7.91 -16.23 -7.11
C LEU A 40 8.25 -14.84 -6.53
N TRP A 41 8.17 -14.68 -5.20
CA TRP A 41 8.54 -13.45 -4.52
C TRP A 41 10.04 -13.15 -4.64
N GLU A 42 10.87 -14.16 -4.37
CA GLU A 42 12.31 -14.07 -4.51
C GLU A 42 12.72 -13.79 -5.96
N GLU A 43 12.14 -14.52 -6.92
CA GLU A 43 12.39 -14.35 -8.35
C GLU A 43 12.04 -12.93 -8.82
N ALA A 44 10.90 -12.39 -8.39
CA ALA A 44 10.48 -11.03 -8.73
C ALA A 44 11.46 -9.98 -8.19
N GLY A 45 11.86 -10.12 -6.92
CA GLY A 45 12.82 -9.22 -6.29
C GLY A 45 14.22 -9.32 -6.93
N ALA A 46 14.66 -10.53 -7.29
CA ALA A 46 15.92 -10.74 -7.99
C ALA A 46 15.91 -10.14 -9.40
N SER A 47 14.81 -10.32 -10.13
CA SER A 47 14.61 -9.77 -11.48
C SER A 47 14.63 -8.24 -11.45
N LEU A 48 13.88 -7.62 -10.53
CA LEU A 48 13.87 -6.16 -10.38
C LEU A 48 15.24 -5.60 -10.04
N ARG A 49 15.96 -6.22 -9.08
CA ARG A 49 17.31 -5.81 -8.72
C ARG A 49 18.26 -5.91 -9.92
N HIS A 50 18.22 -7.01 -10.65
CA HIS A 50 19.04 -7.19 -11.85
C HIS A 50 18.76 -6.11 -12.91
N SER A 51 17.48 -5.83 -13.20
CA SER A 51 17.09 -4.77 -14.12
C SER A 51 17.54 -3.38 -13.66
N ILE A 52 17.43 -3.08 -12.36
CA ILE A 52 17.88 -1.80 -11.80
C ILE A 52 19.40 -1.64 -11.94
N ASP A 53 20.16 -2.70 -11.66
CA ASP A 53 21.62 -2.69 -11.76
C ASP A 53 22.08 -2.54 -13.22
N HIS A 54 21.42 -3.23 -14.16
CA HIS A 54 21.76 -3.19 -15.58
C HIS A 54 21.41 -1.85 -16.25
N HIS A 55 20.27 -1.25 -15.89
CA HIS A 55 19.78 -0.01 -16.51
C HIS A 55 20.01 1.24 -15.63
N ARG A 56 20.95 1.17 -14.69
CA ARG A 56 21.13 2.19 -13.64
C ARG A 56 21.21 3.63 -14.18
N CYS A 57 21.95 3.85 -15.27
CA CYS A 57 22.10 5.18 -15.87
C CYS A 57 20.79 5.74 -16.45
N GLY A 58 19.92 4.87 -17.00
CA GLY A 58 18.62 5.26 -17.54
C GLY A 58 17.54 5.47 -16.48
N LEU A 59 17.78 4.99 -15.25
CA LEU A 59 16.80 5.01 -14.16
C LEU A 59 16.91 6.21 -13.22
N GLU A 60 17.82 7.16 -13.47
CA GLU A 60 17.98 8.36 -12.63
C GLU A 60 16.66 9.10 -12.36
N PRO A 61 15.78 9.38 -13.35
CA PRO A 61 14.49 10.02 -13.09
C PRO A 61 13.57 9.17 -12.19
N VAL A 62 13.70 7.85 -12.26
CA VAL A 62 12.89 6.90 -11.49
C VAL A 62 13.35 6.87 -10.02
N PHE A 63 14.66 6.94 -9.77
CA PHE A 63 15.20 7.10 -8.41
C PHE A 63 14.73 8.40 -7.75
N LEU A 64 14.70 9.51 -8.50
CA LEU A 64 14.20 10.80 -7.99
C LEU A 64 12.71 10.73 -7.62
N LEU A 65 11.89 10.03 -8.41
CA LEU A 65 10.48 9.78 -8.05
C LEU A 65 10.35 8.90 -6.81
N ALA A 66 11.13 7.82 -6.70
CA ALA A 66 11.12 6.96 -5.52
C ALA A 66 11.49 7.75 -4.25
N LYS A 67 12.49 8.63 -4.31
CA LYS A 67 12.85 9.53 -3.20
C LYS A 67 11.73 10.51 -2.82
N THR A 68 11.02 11.03 -3.81
CA THR A 68 9.86 11.91 -3.59
C THR A 68 8.73 11.15 -2.90
N ILE A 69 8.39 9.96 -3.39
CA ILE A 69 7.39 9.07 -2.79
C ILE A 69 7.77 8.72 -1.35
N HIS A 70 9.04 8.39 -1.09
CA HIS A 70 9.53 8.10 0.25
C HIS A 70 9.33 9.29 1.21
N THR A 71 9.64 10.51 0.74
CA THR A 71 9.44 11.74 1.53
C THR A 71 7.97 11.97 1.84
N ASP A 72 7.09 11.77 0.86
CA ASP A 72 5.65 11.90 1.03
C ASP A 72 5.08 10.89 2.02
N PHE A 73 5.53 9.64 1.94
CA PHE A 73 5.20 8.61 2.92
C PHE A 73 5.65 9.00 4.33
N ALA A 74 6.92 9.41 4.48
CA ALA A 74 7.46 9.84 5.77
C ALA A 74 6.64 10.97 6.40
N ALA A 75 6.13 11.90 5.58
CA ALA A 75 5.34 13.03 6.05
C ALA A 75 3.94 12.62 6.59
N ILE A 76 3.32 11.59 6.03
CA ILE A 76 1.98 11.13 6.47
C ILE A 76 2.02 10.09 7.58
N PHE A 77 3.14 9.36 7.74
CA PHE A 77 3.25 8.27 8.70
C PHE A 77 2.92 8.65 10.14
N PRO A 78 3.38 9.79 10.71
CA PRO A 78 3.01 10.18 12.06
C PRO A 78 1.49 10.29 12.29
N HIS A 79 0.75 10.82 11.31
CA HIS A 79 -0.71 10.91 11.39
C HIS A 79 -1.37 9.53 11.33
N LEU A 80 -0.85 8.63 10.48
CA LEU A 80 -1.36 7.27 10.40
C LEU A 80 -0.98 6.44 11.64
N ASP A 81 0.15 6.74 12.30
CA ASP A 81 0.55 6.15 13.58
C ASP A 81 -0.40 6.59 14.69
N ASP A 82 -0.66 7.89 14.82
CA ASP A 82 -1.62 8.43 15.79
C ASP A 82 -3.02 7.81 15.64
N LEU A 83 -3.51 7.68 14.40
CA LEU A 83 -4.78 7.01 14.10
C LEU A 83 -4.75 5.52 14.48
N CYS A 84 -3.66 4.81 14.17
CA CYS A 84 -3.49 3.40 14.53
C CYS A 84 -3.43 3.21 16.05
N GLU A 85 -2.66 4.03 16.77
CA GLU A 85 -2.52 3.94 18.22
C GLU A 85 -3.87 4.10 18.94
N LYS A 86 -4.71 5.03 18.46
CA LYS A 86 -6.04 5.28 19.04
C LYS A 86 -7.09 4.21 18.72
N THR A 87 -6.93 3.47 17.63
CA THR A 87 -7.99 2.58 17.11
C THR A 87 -7.63 1.09 17.12
N CYS A 88 -6.37 0.74 16.83
CA CYS A 88 -5.97 -0.64 16.59
C CYS A 88 -5.94 -1.53 17.85
N PRO A 89 -5.53 -1.07 19.06
CA PRO A 89 -5.44 -1.93 20.24
C PRO A 89 -6.74 -2.63 20.64
N ALA A 90 -7.90 -2.00 20.37
CA ALA A 90 -9.23 -2.56 20.66
C ALA A 90 -9.94 -3.11 19.42
N CYS A 91 -9.28 -3.14 18.26
CA CYS A 91 -9.91 -3.45 16.98
C CYS A 91 -10.07 -4.97 16.81
N THR A 92 -11.32 -5.44 16.73
CA THR A 92 -11.65 -6.84 16.42
C THR A 92 -11.81 -7.09 14.92
N ASP A 93 -11.84 -6.03 14.11
CA ASP A 93 -12.13 -6.04 12.68
C ASP A 93 -11.05 -5.27 11.90
N ASN A 94 -9.87 -5.88 11.86
CA ASN A 94 -8.67 -5.26 11.33
C ASN A 94 -8.76 -5.02 9.81
N CYS A 95 -8.08 -3.98 9.33
CA CYS A 95 -8.06 -3.61 7.91
C CYS A 95 -7.59 -4.74 6.97
N CYS A 96 -6.74 -5.63 7.47
CA CYS A 96 -6.17 -6.75 6.74
C CYS A 96 -7.20 -7.82 6.35
N GLN A 97 -8.35 -7.90 7.04
CA GLN A 97 -9.46 -8.80 6.71
C GLN A 97 -10.38 -8.25 5.62
N ARG A 98 -10.34 -6.94 5.39
CA ARG A 98 -11.30 -6.23 4.53
C ARG A 98 -10.71 -5.76 3.21
N ALA A 99 -9.40 -5.46 3.20
CA ALA A 99 -8.71 -4.94 2.04
C ALA A 99 -7.89 -6.02 1.33
N ARG A 100 -7.69 -5.83 0.03
CA ARG A 100 -6.74 -6.60 -0.77
C ARG A 100 -5.34 -6.06 -0.51
N ILE A 101 -4.72 -6.60 0.52
CA ILE A 101 -3.51 -6.06 1.13
C ILE A 101 -2.21 -6.61 0.54
N TRP A 102 -2.14 -6.94 -0.75
CA TRP A 102 -0.92 -7.45 -1.38
C TRP A 102 -0.08 -6.33 -1.99
N ALA A 103 1.23 -6.55 -2.03
CA ALA A 103 2.18 -5.71 -2.75
C ALA A 103 2.00 -5.91 -4.26
N ASP A 104 1.86 -4.80 -4.99
CA ASP A 104 1.83 -4.79 -6.45
C ASP A 104 3.22 -4.50 -7.05
N PHE A 105 3.31 -4.44 -8.38
CA PHE A 105 4.56 -4.12 -9.07
C PHE A 105 5.14 -2.76 -8.66
N ARG A 106 4.29 -1.77 -8.42
CA ARG A 106 4.71 -0.44 -7.97
C ARG A 106 5.29 -0.50 -6.56
N ASP A 107 4.76 -1.35 -5.68
CA ASP A 107 5.29 -1.58 -4.33
C ASP A 107 6.69 -2.19 -4.39
N LEU A 108 6.87 -3.28 -5.13
CA LEU A 108 8.19 -3.92 -5.25
C LEU A 108 9.21 -2.98 -5.89
N THR A 109 8.84 -2.31 -6.99
CA THR A 109 9.70 -1.33 -7.67
C THR A 109 10.11 -0.20 -6.72
N PHE A 110 9.16 0.32 -5.93
CA PHE A 110 9.45 1.33 -4.92
C PHE A 110 10.43 0.82 -3.85
N TYR A 111 10.24 -0.40 -3.34
CA TYR A 111 11.15 -0.95 -2.31
C TYR A 111 12.59 -0.96 -2.79
N HIS A 112 12.83 -1.49 -3.99
CA HIS A 112 14.17 -1.58 -4.54
C HIS A 112 14.79 -0.21 -4.85
N LEU A 113 14.03 0.70 -5.48
CA LEU A 113 14.56 2.03 -5.85
C LEU A 113 14.77 2.95 -4.63
N ALA A 114 13.96 2.81 -3.58
CA ALA A 114 14.08 3.60 -2.36
C ALA A 114 15.05 2.98 -1.33
N GLY A 115 15.69 1.85 -1.63
CA GLY A 115 16.61 1.16 -0.72
C GLY A 115 15.92 0.55 0.50
N ILE A 116 14.62 0.23 0.40
CA ILE A 116 13.84 -0.41 1.46
C ILE A 116 13.95 -1.93 1.26
N SER A 117 14.30 -2.66 2.31
CA SER A 117 14.23 -4.13 2.28
C SER A 117 12.76 -4.57 2.16
N PRO A 118 12.38 -5.27 1.08
CA PRO A 118 11.03 -5.81 0.94
C PRO A 118 10.68 -6.72 2.12
N PRO A 119 9.38 -6.91 2.43
CA PRO A 119 8.94 -8.00 3.29
C PRO A 119 9.50 -9.35 2.83
N ASP A 120 9.69 -10.29 3.75
CA ASP A 120 10.22 -11.62 3.42
C ASP A 120 9.40 -12.35 2.34
N GLN A 121 8.08 -12.12 2.28
CA GLN A 121 7.15 -12.74 1.35
C GLN A 121 5.95 -11.82 1.07
N GLN A 122 5.18 -12.13 0.03
CA GLN A 122 3.89 -11.49 -0.23
C GLN A 122 2.97 -11.59 1.00
N THR A 123 2.17 -10.56 1.25
CA THR A 123 1.33 -10.46 2.45
C THR A 123 0.25 -11.55 2.54
N LEU A 124 -0.19 -12.05 1.38
CA LEU A 124 -1.23 -13.07 1.21
C LEU A 124 -0.72 -14.16 0.26
N SER A 125 -1.03 -15.43 0.56
CA SER A 125 -0.67 -16.55 -0.31
C SER A 125 -1.83 -17.02 -1.18
N LYS A 126 -3.06 -16.91 -0.69
CA LYS A 126 -4.29 -17.16 -1.47
C LYS A 126 -5.38 -16.16 -1.11
N ASN A 127 -6.37 -16.03 -1.99
CA ASN A 127 -7.54 -15.22 -1.71
C ASN A 127 -8.29 -15.76 -0.49
N GLY A 128 -8.67 -14.85 0.41
CA GLY A 128 -9.33 -15.21 1.68
C GLY A 128 -8.38 -15.48 2.84
N ASP A 129 -7.06 -15.51 2.62
CA ASP A 129 -6.09 -15.53 3.72
C ASP A 129 -6.14 -14.24 4.54
N HIS A 130 -5.68 -14.35 5.78
CA HIS A 130 -5.30 -13.20 6.59
C HIS A 130 -3.88 -12.76 6.25
N CYS A 131 -3.59 -11.46 6.45
CA CYS A 131 -2.22 -10.96 6.32
C CYS A 131 -1.27 -11.78 7.18
N ARG A 132 -0.23 -12.38 6.59
CA ARG A 132 0.80 -13.08 7.37
C ARG A 132 1.53 -12.19 8.37
N TYR A 133 1.52 -10.87 8.16
CA TYR A 133 2.19 -9.90 9.01
C TYR A 133 1.29 -9.32 10.10
N GLN A 134 0.03 -9.75 10.17
CA GLN A 134 -0.85 -9.41 11.29
C GLN A 134 -0.36 -10.07 12.59
N SER A 135 -0.39 -9.33 13.69
CA SER A 135 -0.27 -9.83 15.06
C SER A 135 -1.41 -9.29 15.93
N LEU A 136 -1.47 -9.77 17.18
CA LEU A 136 -2.40 -9.23 18.19
C LEU A 136 -2.16 -7.76 18.51
N SER A 137 -0.94 -7.26 18.28
CA SER A 137 -0.54 -5.87 18.54
C SER A 137 -0.55 -4.99 17.28
N GLY A 138 -1.13 -5.46 16.18
CA GLY A 138 -1.19 -4.74 14.90
C GLY A 138 -0.30 -5.34 13.81
N CYS A 139 0.20 -4.51 12.90
CA CYS A 139 1.02 -4.98 11.79
C CYS A 139 2.49 -5.05 12.19
N ARG A 140 3.15 -6.20 11.94
CA ARG A 140 4.57 -6.41 12.21
C ARG A 140 5.50 -5.72 11.20
N LEU A 141 5.00 -5.30 10.05
CA LEU A 141 5.79 -4.58 9.04
C LEU A 141 6.00 -3.12 9.45
N ASN A 142 7.22 -2.62 9.22
CA ASN A 142 7.48 -1.18 9.17
C ASN A 142 6.58 -0.54 8.10
N ARG A 143 6.13 0.71 8.30
CA ARG A 143 5.25 1.39 7.35
C ARG A 143 5.80 1.47 5.93
N PHE A 144 7.11 1.64 5.77
CA PHE A 144 7.77 1.63 4.46
C PHE A 144 7.70 0.29 3.74
N GLN A 145 7.50 -0.81 4.47
CA GLN A 145 7.40 -2.17 3.93
C GLN A 145 5.94 -2.59 3.69
N ARG A 146 4.97 -1.79 4.10
CA ARG A 146 3.56 -2.11 3.92
C ARG A 146 3.15 -1.74 2.49
N PRO A 147 2.40 -2.60 1.79
CA PRO A 147 1.82 -2.25 0.49
C PRO A 147 1.05 -0.94 0.55
N PHE A 148 1.02 -0.18 -0.56
CA PHE A 148 0.39 1.14 -0.57
C PHE A 148 -1.08 1.14 -0.14
N VAL A 149 -1.81 0.05 -0.40
CA VAL A 149 -3.18 -0.17 0.12
C VAL A 149 -3.30 -0.05 1.63
N CYS A 150 -2.28 -0.45 2.39
CA CYS A 150 -2.25 -0.27 3.84
C CYS A 150 -2.07 1.21 4.27
N THR A 151 -1.70 2.09 3.34
CA THR A 151 -1.57 3.53 3.59
C THR A 151 -2.86 4.27 3.27
N TRP A 152 -3.53 3.94 2.16
CA TRP A 152 -4.72 4.69 1.74
C TRP A 152 -6.04 4.14 2.29
N TYR A 153 -6.07 2.90 2.75
CA TYR A 153 -7.22 2.34 3.44
C TYR A 153 -7.25 2.81 4.89
N LEU A 154 -8.31 3.52 5.29
CA LEU A 154 -8.63 3.78 6.69
C LEU A 154 -9.87 2.99 7.10
N CYS A 155 -9.86 2.46 8.32
CA CYS A 155 -11.06 1.81 8.87
C CYS A 155 -12.12 2.86 9.27
N PRO A 156 -13.38 2.45 9.51
CA PRO A 156 -14.43 3.37 9.95
C PRO A 156 -14.06 4.20 11.18
N ASP A 157 -13.40 3.61 12.17
CA ASP A 157 -13.01 4.30 13.40
C ASP A 157 -11.94 5.37 13.16
N GLN A 158 -10.92 5.04 12.36
CA GLN A 158 -9.89 6.00 11.93
C GLN A 158 -10.50 7.14 11.11
N THR A 159 -11.46 6.80 10.23
CA THR A 159 -12.18 7.81 9.42
C THR A 159 -12.99 8.75 10.32
N ALA A 160 -13.66 8.22 11.35
CA ALA A 160 -14.39 9.02 12.32
C ALA A 160 -13.47 9.99 13.09
N LEU A 161 -12.31 9.53 13.55
CA LEU A 161 -11.31 10.40 14.19
C LEU A 161 -10.80 11.50 13.25
N LEU A 162 -10.59 11.16 11.98
CA LEU A 162 -10.08 12.09 10.99
C LEU A 162 -11.11 13.18 10.60
N HIS A 163 -12.41 12.87 10.63
CA HIS A 163 -13.47 13.86 10.41
C HIS A 163 -13.45 15.00 11.44
N HIS A 164 -12.89 14.77 12.63
CA HIS A 164 -12.68 15.81 13.64
C HIS A 164 -11.38 16.60 13.46
N GLN A 165 -10.59 16.28 12.43
CA GLN A 165 -9.28 16.88 12.13
C GLN A 165 -9.19 17.30 10.64
N PRO A 166 -9.98 18.29 10.20
CA PRO A 166 -10.14 18.60 8.77
C PRO A 166 -8.82 19.00 8.08
N ALA A 167 -7.93 19.70 8.78
CA ALA A 167 -6.61 20.05 8.24
C ALA A 167 -5.75 18.80 7.96
N VAL A 168 -5.73 17.84 8.89
CA VAL A 168 -5.03 16.57 8.72
C VAL A 168 -5.68 15.74 7.62
N GLN A 169 -7.02 15.74 7.53
CA GLN A 169 -7.75 15.05 6.46
C GLN A 169 -7.37 15.56 5.07
N VAL A 170 -7.35 16.88 4.88
CA VAL A 170 -6.95 17.51 3.61
C VAL A 170 -5.50 17.19 3.28
N PHE A 171 -4.61 17.28 4.28
CA PHE A 171 -3.20 16.95 4.11
C PHE A 171 -2.98 15.49 3.68
N LEU A 172 -3.60 14.53 4.38
CA LEU A 172 -3.53 13.11 4.04
C LEU A 172 -4.08 12.84 2.64
N ASN A 173 -5.27 13.36 2.32
CA ASN A 173 -5.89 13.16 1.02
C ASN A 173 -5.03 13.68 -0.13
N THR A 174 -4.47 14.88 0.03
CA THR A 174 -3.63 15.51 -1.00
C THR A 174 -2.32 14.75 -1.18
N THR A 175 -1.67 14.38 -0.07
CA THR A 175 -0.38 13.68 -0.10
C THR A 175 -0.52 12.26 -0.64
N ILE A 176 -1.58 11.52 -0.25
CA ILE A 176 -1.84 10.18 -0.77
C ILE A 176 -2.13 10.21 -2.28
N ARG A 177 -2.87 11.22 -2.77
CA ARG A 177 -3.10 11.39 -4.21
C ARG A 177 -1.77 11.60 -4.95
N ARG A 178 -0.91 12.49 -4.44
CA ARG A 178 0.42 12.73 -5.00
C ARG A 178 1.28 11.45 -5.01
N ILE A 179 1.27 10.68 -3.92
CA ILE A 179 1.97 9.38 -3.86
C ILE A 179 1.44 8.45 -4.97
N GLN A 180 0.13 8.36 -5.13
CA GLN A 180 -0.47 7.49 -6.13
C GLN A 180 -0.09 7.89 -7.57
N GLU A 181 -0.13 9.18 -7.88
CA GLU A 181 0.32 9.72 -9.16
C GLU A 181 1.79 9.43 -9.43
N ASN A 182 2.65 9.69 -8.44
CA ASN A 182 4.08 9.42 -8.54
C ASN A 182 4.37 7.93 -8.67
N ARG A 183 3.63 7.04 -7.99
CA ARG A 183 3.77 5.58 -8.12
C ARG A 183 3.43 5.09 -9.53
N ARG A 184 2.39 5.65 -10.17
CA ARG A 184 2.07 5.37 -11.58
C ARG A 184 3.19 5.83 -12.50
N ARG A 185 3.61 7.10 -12.36
CA ARG A 185 4.67 7.67 -13.18
C ARG A 185 6.01 6.94 -13.01
N MET A 186 6.31 6.46 -11.80
CA MET A 186 7.49 5.67 -11.50
C MET A 186 7.47 4.35 -12.27
N GLU A 187 6.34 3.64 -12.30
CA GLU A 187 6.18 2.43 -13.11
C GLU A 187 6.34 2.72 -14.61
N ASP A 188 5.67 3.75 -15.13
CA ASP A 188 5.75 4.10 -16.56
C ASP A 188 7.19 4.38 -17.01
N LEU A 189 7.92 5.20 -16.24
CA LEU A 189 9.32 5.53 -16.54
C LEU A 189 10.24 4.34 -16.33
N PHE A 190 9.96 3.48 -15.36
CA PHE A 190 10.73 2.25 -15.15
C PHE A 190 10.61 1.33 -16.37
N ILE A 191 9.38 1.05 -16.81
CA ILE A 191 9.13 0.21 -18.00
C ILE A 191 9.79 0.83 -19.24
N GLN A 192 9.63 2.14 -19.44
CA GLN A 192 10.24 2.84 -20.57
C GLN A 192 11.77 2.64 -20.60
N ALA A 193 12.45 2.79 -19.45
CA ALA A 193 13.90 2.65 -19.34
C ALA A 193 14.42 1.22 -19.61
N LEU A 194 13.59 0.20 -19.41
CA LEU A 194 13.93 -1.20 -19.72
C LEU A 194 13.67 -1.58 -21.19
N THR A 195 12.86 -0.78 -21.89
CA THR A 195 12.47 -1.03 -23.30
C THR A 195 13.17 -0.11 -24.30
N ALA A 196 13.93 0.87 -23.81
CA ALA A 196 14.70 1.83 -24.62
C ALA A 196 16.06 1.25 -25.03
#